data_AF-A0A3D1CKW9-F1
#
_entry.id   AF-A0A3D1CKW9-F1
#
_cell.length_a   1.000
_cell.length_b   1.000
_cell.length_c   1.000
_cell.angle_alpha   90.00
_cell.angle_beta   90.00
_cell.angle_gamma   90.00
#
_symmetry.space_group_name_H-M   'P 1'
#
loop_
_entity.id
_entity.type
_entity.pdbx_description
1 polymer ?
#
loop_
_entity_poly.entity_id
_entity_poly.type
_entity_poly.pdbx_seq_one_letter_code
_entity_poly.pdbx_strand_id
1 'polypeptide(L)'
;MIPEALKQAKSIEEVVQIIDSGGTESSSPEELAAAYAYLQTMKKESPDKEELQVEFRRLMEEGAMFDYALALEYAEAWLIDALNKATASQGL
;
A
#
# COMPACT_ATOMS: atom_id res chain seq x y z
N MET A 1 -6.45 7.99 -0.07
CA MET A 1 -7.79 7.44 0.27
C MET A 1 -7.59 5.95 0.51
N ILE A 2 -8.20 5.35 1.55
CA ILE A 2 -8.05 3.91 1.81
C ILE A 2 -9.14 3.15 1.03
N PRO A 3 -8.79 2.26 0.09
CA PRO A 3 -9.75 1.42 -0.62
C PRO A 3 -10.62 0.62 0.35
N GLU A 4 -11.93 0.56 0.10
CA GLU A 4 -12.87 -0.14 0.99
C GLU A 4 -12.59 -1.64 1.07
N ALA A 5 -12.12 -2.23 -0.03
CA ALA A 5 -11.70 -3.62 -0.09
C ALA A 5 -10.63 -3.96 0.97
N LEU A 6 -9.67 -3.06 1.20
CA LEU A 6 -8.63 -3.25 2.20
C LEU A 6 -9.12 -3.05 3.65
N LYS A 7 -10.23 -2.32 3.85
CA LYS A 7 -10.85 -2.19 5.19
C LYS A 7 -11.60 -3.45 5.59
N GLN A 8 -12.09 -4.21 4.61
CA GLN A 8 -12.87 -5.43 4.82
C GLN A 8 -11.99 -6.68 4.88
N ALA A 9 -10.83 -6.66 4.22
CA ALA A 9 -9.86 -7.73 4.28
C ALA A 9 -9.31 -7.90 5.71
N LYS A 10 -9.38 -9.13 6.22
CA LYS A 10 -8.95 -9.51 7.58
C LYS A 10 -7.56 -10.12 7.61
N SER A 11 -7.06 -10.57 6.46
CA SER A 11 -5.78 -11.24 6.30
C SER A 11 -5.04 -10.76 5.06
N ILE A 12 -3.72 -10.98 5.01
CA ILE A 12 -2.91 -10.73 3.80
C ILE A 12 -3.39 -11.60 2.63
N GLU A 13 -3.80 -12.84 2.89
CA GLU A 13 -4.33 -13.77 1.88
C GLU A 13 -5.57 -13.23 1.16
N GLU A 14 -6.49 -12.58 1.88
CA GLU A 14 -7.68 -11.96 1.27
C GLU A 14 -7.28 -10.77 0.39
N VAL A 15 -6.28 -9.99 0.82
CA VAL A 15 -5.75 -8.88 0.01
C VAL A 15 -5.11 -9.41 -1.27
N VAL A 16 -4.30 -10.47 -1.17
CA VAL A 16 -3.67 -11.14 -2.30
C VAL A 16 -4.71 -11.64 -3.29
N GLN A 17 -5.77 -12.29 -2.82
CA GLN A 17 -6.85 -12.77 -3.68
C GLN A 17 -7.56 -11.64 -4.45
N ILE A 18 -7.81 -10.50 -3.80
CA ILE A 18 -8.43 -9.35 -4.46
C ILE A 18 -7.50 -8.80 -5.56
N ILE A 19 -6.20 -8.69 -5.28
CA ILE A 19 -5.20 -8.22 -6.25
C ILE A 19 -5.09 -9.19 -7.43
N ASP A 20 -4.93 -10.49 -7.14
CA ASP A 20 -4.78 -11.54 -8.15
C ASP A 20 -6.05 -11.71 -9.02
N SER A 21 -7.23 -11.37 -8.48
CA SER A 21 -8.49 -11.32 -9.24
C SER A 21 -8.60 -10.12 -10.19
N GLY A 22 -7.55 -9.30 -10.32
CA GLY A 22 -7.55 -8.10 -11.16
C GLY A 22 -8.04 -6.83 -10.45
N GLY A 23 -8.11 -6.86 -9.12
CA GLY A 23 -8.51 -5.73 -8.29
C GLY A 23 -10.02 -5.66 -8.02
N THR A 24 -10.57 -4.46 -8.02
CA THR A 24 -12.01 -4.20 -7.79
C THR A 24 -12.57 -3.27 -8.85
N GLU A 25 -13.89 -3.07 -8.85
CA GLU A 25 -14.54 -2.11 -9.76
C GLU A 25 -13.99 -0.67 -9.65
N SER A 26 -13.43 -0.31 -8.49
CA SER A 26 -12.99 1.06 -8.19
C SER A 26 -11.48 1.19 -8.01
N SER A 27 -10.71 0.11 -8.07
CA SER A 27 -9.27 0.13 -7.80
C SER A 27 -8.57 -0.99 -8.53
N SER A 28 -7.50 -0.64 -9.24
CA SER A 28 -6.59 -1.57 -9.90
C SER A 28 -5.78 -2.41 -8.90
N PRO A 29 -5.20 -3.55 -9.33
CA PRO A 29 -4.25 -4.34 -8.55
C PRO A 29 -3.13 -3.49 -7.95
N GLU A 30 -2.59 -2.56 -8.74
CA GLU A 30 -1.48 -1.70 -8.34
C GLU A 30 -1.90 -0.70 -7.27
N GLU A 31 -3.08 -0.08 -7.41
CA GLU A 31 -3.62 0.82 -6.38
C GLU A 31 -3.89 0.08 -5.06
N LEU A 32 -4.36 -1.16 -5.12
CA LEU A 32 -4.62 -1.98 -3.95
C LEU A 32 -3.33 -2.43 -3.28
N ALA A 33 -2.35 -2.91 -4.06
CA ALA A 33 -1.03 -3.26 -3.56
C ALA A 33 -0.36 -2.05 -2.91
N ALA A 34 -0.38 -0.90 -3.58
CA ALA A 34 0.15 0.36 -3.08
C ALA A 34 -0.51 0.77 -1.77
N ALA A 35 -1.84 0.65 -1.68
CA ALA A 35 -2.59 1.10 -0.52
C ALA A 35 -2.35 0.17 0.67
N TYR A 36 -2.22 -1.13 0.42
CA TYR A 36 -1.84 -2.08 1.45
C TYR A 36 -0.43 -1.78 1.99
N ALA A 37 0.57 -1.67 1.11
CA ALA A 37 1.95 -1.41 1.50
C ALA A 37 2.07 -0.09 2.28
N TYR A 38 1.46 0.98 1.77
CA TYR A 38 1.39 2.27 2.46
C TYR A 38 0.79 2.15 3.87
N LEU A 39 -0.34 1.44 4.02
CA LEU A 39 -1.00 1.29 5.31
C LEU A 39 -0.20 0.48 6.32
N GLN A 40 0.52 -0.55 5.87
CA GLN A 40 1.40 -1.32 6.76
C GLN A 40 2.63 -0.51 7.15
N THR A 41 3.25 0.20 6.20
CA THR A 41 4.39 1.07 6.47
C THR A 41 4.05 2.18 7.45
N MET A 42 2.90 2.85 7.31
CA MET A 42 2.47 3.93 8.20
C MET A 42 2.18 3.48 9.64
N LYS A 43 2.09 2.17 9.93
CA LYS A 43 1.97 1.65 11.30
C LYS A 43 3.32 1.47 11.99
N LYS A 44 4.43 1.58 11.25
CA LYS A 44 5.79 1.40 11.77
C LYS A 44 6.29 2.67 12.42
N GLU A 45 7.28 2.53 13.30
CA GLU A 45 7.86 3.65 14.05
C GLU A 45 8.56 4.66 13.12
N SER A 46 9.23 4.16 12.08
CA SER A 46 9.90 4.97 11.05
C SER A 46 9.40 4.56 9.66
N PRO A 47 8.30 5.15 9.18
CA PRO A 47 7.76 4.84 7.85
C PRO A 47 8.67 5.42 6.75
N ASP A 48 9.18 4.56 5.88
CA ASP A 48 10.04 4.95 4.77
C ASP A 48 9.78 4.12 3.50
N LYS A 49 10.58 4.40 2.46
CA LYS A 49 10.49 3.75 1.15
C LYS A 49 10.99 2.30 1.18
N GLU A 50 11.97 1.96 2.02
CA GLU A 50 12.46 0.59 2.14
C GLU A 50 11.37 -0.31 2.74
N GLU A 51 10.65 0.21 3.72
CA GLU A 51 9.53 -0.50 4.34
C GLU A 51 8.38 -0.76 3.36
N LEU A 52 8.09 0.16 2.42
CA LEU A 52 7.14 -0.11 1.34
C LEU A 52 7.56 -1.34 0.51
N GLN A 53 8.83 -1.42 0.13
CA GLN A 53 9.36 -2.53 -0.68
C GLN A 53 9.29 -3.86 0.06
N VAL A 54 9.48 -3.86 1.38
CA VAL A 54 9.31 -5.05 2.22
C VAL A 54 7.86 -5.55 2.16
N GLU A 55 6.88 -4.65 2.28
CA GLU A 55 5.47 -5.05 2.25
C GLU A 55 5.02 -5.48 0.84
N PHE A 56 5.54 -4.88 -0.22
CA PHE A 56 5.33 -5.37 -1.59
C PHE A 56 5.91 -6.77 -1.81
N ARG A 57 7.11 -7.02 -1.28
CA ARG A 57 7.74 -8.34 -1.37
C ARG A 57 6.86 -9.40 -0.70
N ARG A 58 6.32 -9.11 0.48
CA ARG A 58 5.39 -10.01 1.17
C ARG A 58 4.15 -10.31 0.33
N LEU A 59 3.53 -9.30 -0.29
CA LEU A 59 2.38 -9.53 -1.17
C LEU A 59 2.74 -10.47 -2.33
N MET A 60 3.89 -10.26 -2.98
CA MET A 60 4.36 -11.10 -4.09
C MET A 60 4.75 -12.51 -3.65
N GLU A 61 5.37 -12.66 -2.47
CA GLU A 61 5.70 -13.97 -1.87
C GLU A 61 4.44 -14.80 -1.56
N GLU A 62 3.36 -14.14 -1.15
CA GLU A 62 2.06 -14.76 -0.91
C GLU A 62 1.25 -15.00 -2.20
N GLY A 63 1.77 -14.55 -3.36
CA GLY A 63 1.22 -14.86 -4.68
C GLY A 63 0.49 -13.72 -5.39
N ALA A 64 0.51 -12.49 -4.87
CA ALA A 64 -0.12 -11.37 -5.55
C ALA A 64 0.64 -10.98 -6.82
N MET A 65 -0.08 -10.84 -7.94
CA MET A 65 0.47 -10.36 -9.21
C MET A 65 -0.02 -8.94 -9.51
N PHE A 66 0.92 -8.01 -9.66
CA PHE A 66 0.66 -6.59 -9.98
C PHE A 66 1.91 -5.96 -10.60
N ASP A 67 1.77 -4.83 -11.29
CA ASP A 67 2.93 -4.05 -11.74
C ASP A 67 3.63 -3.39 -10.53
N TYR A 68 4.76 -3.96 -10.13
CA TYR A 68 5.55 -3.49 -8.99
C TYR A 68 5.99 -2.03 -9.14
N ALA A 69 6.42 -1.62 -10.33
CA ALA A 69 6.94 -0.28 -10.54
C ALA A 69 5.83 0.76 -10.37
N LEU A 70 4.65 0.49 -10.93
CA LEU A 70 3.50 1.37 -10.81
C LEU A 70 2.95 1.39 -9.37
N ALA A 71 2.84 0.24 -8.71
CA ALA A 71 2.40 0.17 -7.32
C ALA A 71 3.35 0.93 -6.37
N LEU A 72 4.67 0.81 -6.60
CA LEU A 72 5.67 1.55 -5.84
C LEU A 72 5.54 3.06 -6.03
N GLU A 73 5.37 3.52 -7.27
CA GLU A 73 5.17 4.95 -7.58
C GLU A 73 3.98 5.54 -6.80
N TYR A 74 2.84 4.83 -6.81
CA TYR A 74 1.66 5.25 -6.06
C TYR A 74 1.92 5.32 -4.55
N ALA A 75 2.52 4.28 -3.97
CA ALA A 75 2.76 4.22 -2.54
C ALA A 75 3.78 5.26 -2.07
N GLU A 76 4.83 5.50 -2.85
CA GLU A 76 5.83 6.53 -2.56
C GLU A 76 5.23 7.93 -2.61
N ALA A 77 4.39 8.22 -3.60
CA ALA A 77 3.69 9.51 -3.70
C ALA A 77 2.83 9.78 -2.46
N TRP A 78 2.09 8.75 -1.99
CA TRP A 78 1.26 8.87 -0.79
C TRP A 78 2.07 9.00 0.50
N LEU A 79 3.18 8.25 0.62
CA LEU A 79 4.08 8.35 1.76
C LEU A 79 4.70 9.75 1.86
N ILE A 80 5.19 10.30 0.74
CA ILE A 80 5.77 11.64 0.71
C ILE A 80 4.73 12.70 1.11
N ASP A 81 3.51 12.63 0.57
CA ASP A 81 2.42 13.54 0.94
C ASP A 81 2.09 13.46 2.44
N ALA A 82 2.01 12.25 3.00
CA ALA A 82 1.72 12.03 4.41
C ALA A 82 2.84 12.58 5.32
N LEU A 83 4.10 12.30 4.99
CA LEU A 83 5.26 12.79 5.74
C LEU A 83 5.34 14.32 5.69
N ASN A 84 5.17 14.92 4.51
CA ASN A 84 5.16 16.38 4.36
C ASN A 84 4.07 17.04 5.22
N LYS A 85 2.86 16.45 5.25
CA LYS A 85 1.75 16.94 6.08
C LYS A 85 2.05 16.80 7.58
N ALA A 86 2.68 15.70 7.99
CA ALA A 86 3.08 15.50 9.38
C ALA A 86 4.14 16.53 9.82
N THR A 87 5.17 16.76 8.99
CA THR A 87 6.20 17.77 9.26
C THR A 87 5.63 19.18 9.28
N ALA A 88 4.75 19.53 8.35
CA ALA A 88 4.09 20.85 8.33
C ALA A 88 3.23 21.09 9.59
N SER A 89 2.68 20.02 10.17
CA SER A 89 1.84 20.09 11.38
C SER A 89 2.66 20.20 12.69
N GLN A 90 3.95 19.88 12.67
CA GLN A 90 4.86 20.03 13.83
C GLN A 90 5.61 21.36 13.86
N GLY A 91 5.43 22.21 12.85
CA GLY A 91 6.08 23.52 12.73
C GLY A 91 5.27 24.71 13.29
N LEU A 92 4.23 24.48 14.12
CA LEU A 92 3.39 25.50 14.76
C LEU A 92 3.59 25.57 16.27
#